data_AF-A0A524PGD8-F1
#
_entry.id   AF-A0A524PGD8-F1
#
_cell.length_a   1.000
_cell.length_b   1.000
_cell.length_c   1.000
_cell.angle_alpha   90.00
_cell.angle_beta   90.00
_cell.angle_gamma   90.00
#
_symmetry.space_group_name_H-M   'P 1'
#
loop_
_entity.id
_entity.type
_entity.pdbx_description
1 polymer ?
#
loop_
_entity_poly.entity_id
_entity_poly.type
_entity_poly.pdbx_seq_one_letter_code
_entity_poly.pdbx_strand_id
1 'polypeptide(L)'
;DAIEPYREQIDLVGDPKVKRLLKRILSDEESHRGTFENLAEKVGREGMTDVRGTRDDRTVRVLNWGVEHEYTVILQYLFHAYMATDAEVREQLMDQAVNEMQHLGWLAEKIIDLSSSPRIEHTDVDQSREMVQMLDADIRIENRVAQAYDDATRELGDSRVVELLSRIRDQETYHAEVFQELLDELKKGRD
;
A
#
# COMPACT_ATOMS: atom_id res chain seq x y z
N ASP A 1 -12.65 -18.63 11.41
CA ASP A 1 -12.35 -17.26 10.96
C ASP A 1 -11.10 -16.81 11.72
N ALA A 2 -10.09 -16.30 11.02
CA ALA A 2 -8.82 -15.88 11.62
C ALA A 2 -8.90 -14.49 12.27
N ILE A 3 -9.97 -13.73 12.03
CA ILE A 3 -10.17 -12.34 12.49
C ILE A 3 -10.29 -12.22 14.01
N GLU A 4 -11.11 -13.05 14.67
CA GLU A 4 -11.34 -12.97 16.12
C GLU A 4 -10.05 -13.19 16.95
N PRO A 5 -9.21 -14.21 16.66
CA PRO A 5 -7.93 -14.37 17.34
C PRO A 5 -7.01 -13.14 17.28
N TYR A 6 -6.96 -12.42 16.15
CA TYR A 6 -6.13 -11.22 16.02
C TYR A 6 -6.66 -10.06 16.86
N ARG A 7 -7.98 -9.87 16.96
CA ARG A 7 -8.61 -8.85 17.82
C ARG A 7 -8.22 -9.06 19.29
N GLU A 8 -8.34 -10.30 19.77
CA GLU A 8 -7.96 -10.65 21.15
C GLU A 8 -6.45 -10.41 21.40
N GLN A 9 -5.58 -10.78 20.46
CA GLN A 9 -4.14 -10.57 20.61
C GLN A 9 -3.76 -9.09 20.64
N ILE A 10 -4.38 -8.24 19.81
CA ILE A 10 -4.13 -6.80 19.78
C ILE A 10 -4.42 -6.16 21.15
N ASP A 11 -5.46 -6.62 21.84
CA ASP A 11 -5.82 -6.11 23.17
C ASP A 11 -4.83 -6.52 24.26
N LEU A 12 -4.19 -7.69 24.11
CA LEU A 12 -3.26 -8.26 25.09
C LEU A 12 -1.79 -7.83 24.89
N VAL A 13 -1.40 -7.49 23.67
CA VAL A 13 0.00 -7.13 23.36
C VAL A 13 0.35 -5.74 23.90
N GLY A 14 1.42 -5.69 24.70
CA GLY A 14 1.98 -4.46 25.26
C GLY A 14 3.07 -3.80 24.41
N ASP A 15 3.73 -4.57 23.53
CA ASP A 15 4.76 -4.03 22.63
C ASP A 15 4.10 -3.22 21.49
N PRO A 16 4.38 -1.91 21.36
CA PRO A 16 3.78 -1.08 20.32
C PRO A 16 4.09 -1.54 18.90
N LYS A 17 5.30 -2.07 18.63
CA LYS A 17 5.69 -2.56 17.30
C LYS A 17 4.84 -3.77 16.92
N VAL A 18 4.76 -4.75 17.82
CA VAL A 18 3.95 -5.96 17.61
C VAL A 18 2.47 -5.61 17.47
N LYS A 19 1.97 -4.65 18.27
CA LYS A 19 0.58 -4.21 18.19
C LYS A 19 0.23 -3.56 16.85
N ARG A 20 1.12 -2.76 16.28
CA ARG A 20 0.95 -2.18 14.93
C ARG A 20 0.92 -3.26 13.85
N LEU A 21 1.85 -4.21 13.90
CA LEU A 21 1.88 -5.34 12.97
C LEU A 21 0.57 -6.14 13.00
N LEU A 22 0.09 -6.50 14.19
CA LEU A 22 -1.16 -7.25 14.33
C LEU A 22 -2.39 -6.48 13.81
N LYS A 23 -2.44 -5.15 14.01
CA LYS A 23 -3.50 -4.31 13.44
C LYS A 23 -3.49 -4.32 11.91
N ARG A 24 -2.30 -4.26 11.29
CA ARG A 24 -2.15 -4.39 9.84
C ARG A 24 -2.63 -5.75 9.35
N ILE A 25 -2.21 -6.85 9.99
CA ILE A 25 -2.65 -8.21 9.64
C ILE A 25 -4.18 -8.33 9.77
N LEU A 26 -4.76 -7.84 10.85
CA LEU A 26 -6.22 -7.85 11.04
C LEU A 26 -6.95 -7.11 9.92
N SER A 27 -6.47 -5.92 9.53
CA SER A 27 -7.03 -5.16 8.41
C SER A 27 -6.96 -5.93 7.10
N ASP A 28 -5.86 -6.65 6.87
CA ASP A 28 -5.70 -7.50 5.68
C ASP A 28 -6.68 -8.68 5.67
N GLU A 29 -6.86 -9.38 6.80
CA GLU A 29 -7.82 -10.49 6.92
C GLU A 29 -9.27 -10.03 6.75
N GLU A 30 -9.64 -8.89 7.34
CA GLU A 30 -10.98 -8.31 7.18
C GLU A 30 -11.27 -7.94 5.73
N SER A 31 -10.30 -7.35 5.03
CA SER A 31 -10.46 -7.07 3.61
C SER A 31 -10.50 -8.34 2.76
N HIS A 32 -9.63 -9.32 3.00
CA HIS A 32 -9.64 -10.57 2.26
C HIS A 32 -11.01 -11.25 2.34
N ARG A 33 -11.60 -11.31 3.53
CA ARG A 33 -12.97 -11.82 3.71
C ARG A 33 -13.97 -11.09 2.80
N GLY A 34 -13.94 -9.76 2.81
CA GLY A 34 -14.79 -8.95 1.92
C GLY A 34 -14.54 -9.22 0.44
N THR A 35 -13.28 -9.39 0.01
CA THR A 35 -12.94 -9.74 -1.38
C THR A 35 -13.50 -11.10 -1.79
N PHE A 36 -13.38 -12.11 -0.93
CA PHE A 36 -13.92 -13.45 -1.22
C PHE A 36 -15.45 -13.49 -1.26
N GLU A 37 -16.12 -12.76 -0.37
CA GLU A 37 -17.58 -12.61 -0.39
C GLU A 37 -18.05 -11.95 -1.70
N ASN A 38 -17.37 -10.87 -2.12
CA ASN A 38 -17.64 -10.21 -3.39
C ASN A 38 -17.38 -11.11 -4.59
N LEU A 39 -16.31 -11.91 -4.58
CA LEU A 39 -16.00 -12.86 -5.66
C LEU A 39 -17.09 -13.94 -5.76
N ALA A 40 -17.54 -14.49 -4.64
CA ALA A 40 -18.63 -15.46 -4.61
C ALA A 40 -19.94 -14.87 -5.16
N GLU A 41 -20.25 -13.62 -4.81
CA GLU A 41 -21.40 -12.90 -5.37
C GLU A 41 -21.26 -12.64 -6.88
N LYS A 42 -20.08 -12.21 -7.34
CA LYS A 42 -19.77 -11.97 -8.77
C LYS A 42 -19.87 -13.25 -9.60
N VAL A 43 -19.43 -14.39 -9.09
CA VAL A 43 -19.54 -15.69 -9.77
C VAL A 43 -21.00 -16.18 -9.81
N GLY A 44 -21.79 -15.94 -8.77
CA GLY A 44 -23.21 -16.32 -8.71
C GLY A 44 -24.13 -15.51 -9.62
N ARG A 45 -23.73 -14.30 -10.02
CA ARG A 45 -24.44 -13.44 -10.99
C ARG A 45 -23.80 -13.58 -12.36
N GLU A 46 -24.24 -14.54 -13.17
CA GLU A 46 -23.70 -14.68 -14.52
C GLU A 46 -23.93 -13.45 -15.39
N GLY A 47 -22.79 -12.98 -15.92
CA GLY A 47 -22.62 -12.15 -17.10
C GLY A 47 -21.21 -11.60 -17.10
N MET A 48 -20.28 -12.26 -17.82
CA MET A 48 -18.91 -11.75 -18.12
C MET A 48 -18.98 -10.54 -19.06
N THR A 49 -19.75 -9.53 -18.66
CA THR A 49 -19.87 -8.28 -19.38
C THR A 49 -18.58 -7.52 -19.16
N ASP A 50 -17.95 -7.09 -20.23
CA ASP A 50 -16.79 -6.23 -20.13
C ASP A 50 -17.21 -4.90 -19.47
N VAL A 51 -16.84 -4.74 -18.20
CA VAL A 51 -17.13 -3.53 -17.44
C VAL A 51 -16.09 -2.44 -17.67
N ARG A 52 -15.01 -2.70 -18.41
CA ARG A 52 -14.00 -1.69 -18.76
C ARG A 52 -14.64 -0.56 -19.53
N GLY A 53 -14.14 0.65 -19.34
CA GLY A 53 -14.65 1.82 -20.02
C GLY A 53 -13.69 3.00 -20.03
N THR A 54 -14.25 4.18 -20.30
CA THR A 54 -13.52 5.43 -20.49
C THR A 54 -13.92 6.51 -19.49
N ARG A 55 -14.52 6.14 -18.34
CA ARG A 55 -14.83 7.09 -17.29
C ARG A 55 -13.54 7.79 -16.83
N ASP A 56 -13.58 9.12 -16.74
CA ASP A 56 -12.44 9.96 -16.35
C ASP A 56 -12.94 11.13 -15.50
N ASP A 57 -13.42 10.84 -14.30
CA ASP A 57 -13.73 11.86 -13.30
C ASP A 57 -12.61 11.99 -12.27
N ARG A 58 -12.81 12.87 -11.29
CA ARG A 58 -11.80 13.13 -10.25
C ARG A 58 -11.43 11.85 -9.49
N THR A 59 -12.41 11.00 -9.16
CA THR A 59 -12.18 9.73 -8.47
C THR A 59 -11.26 8.82 -9.28
N VAL A 60 -11.56 8.62 -10.56
CA VAL A 60 -10.73 7.79 -11.44
C VAL A 60 -9.32 8.35 -11.62
N ARG A 61 -9.17 9.69 -11.69
CA ARG A 61 -7.85 10.32 -11.78
C ARG A 61 -7.01 10.12 -10.52
N VAL A 62 -7.61 10.23 -9.34
CA VAL A 62 -6.92 9.95 -8.06
C VAL A 62 -6.46 8.49 -8.02
N LEU A 63 -7.34 7.55 -8.40
CA LEU A 63 -6.97 6.13 -8.42
C LEU A 63 -5.86 5.82 -9.43
N ASN A 64 -5.90 6.41 -10.62
CA ASN A 64 -4.84 6.23 -11.62
C ASN A 64 -3.51 6.90 -11.21
N TRP A 65 -3.58 8.01 -10.50
CA TRP A 65 -2.39 8.60 -9.87
C TRP A 65 -1.80 7.65 -8.83
N GLY A 66 -2.64 7.01 -8.01
CA GLY A 66 -2.21 5.96 -7.09
C GLY A 66 -1.55 4.79 -7.82
N VAL A 67 -2.17 4.25 -8.88
CA VAL A 67 -1.57 3.16 -9.68
C VAL A 67 -0.17 3.52 -10.22
N GLU A 68 0.01 4.75 -10.71
CA GLU A 68 1.31 5.23 -11.17
C GLU A 68 2.33 5.35 -10.03
N HIS A 69 1.88 5.85 -8.88
CA HIS A 69 2.67 5.92 -7.67
C HIS A 69 3.14 4.52 -7.25
N GLU A 70 2.20 3.59 -7.05
CA GLU A 70 2.50 2.21 -6.64
C GLU A 70 3.47 1.56 -7.61
N TYR A 71 3.28 1.77 -8.92
CA TYR A 71 4.20 1.20 -9.89
C TYR A 71 5.62 1.80 -9.79
N THR A 72 5.72 3.09 -9.49
CA THR A 72 7.00 3.77 -9.25
C THR A 72 7.69 3.22 -7.99
N VAL A 73 6.98 3.11 -6.86
CA VAL A 73 7.57 2.65 -5.59
C VAL A 73 7.92 1.16 -5.61
N ILE A 74 7.17 0.31 -6.32
CA ILE A 74 7.57 -1.10 -6.57
C ILE A 74 8.97 -1.15 -7.21
N LEU A 75 9.18 -0.35 -8.27
CA LEU A 75 10.47 -0.33 -8.97
C LEU A 75 11.58 0.28 -8.11
N GLN A 76 11.26 1.32 -7.34
CA GLN A 76 12.20 1.98 -6.43
C GLN A 76 12.66 1.05 -5.31
N TYR A 77 11.73 0.38 -4.62
CA TYR A 77 12.05 -0.52 -3.52
C TYR A 77 12.81 -1.76 -3.99
N LEU A 78 12.46 -2.32 -5.15
CA LEU A 78 13.26 -3.40 -5.74
C LEU A 78 14.68 -2.93 -6.06
N PHE A 79 14.84 -1.74 -6.66
CA PHE A 79 16.16 -1.20 -6.94
C PHE A 79 16.97 -0.96 -5.67
N HIS A 80 16.39 -0.30 -4.66
CA HIS A 80 17.03 -0.04 -3.38
C HIS A 80 17.37 -1.34 -2.64
N ALA A 81 16.49 -2.35 -2.67
CA ALA A 81 16.74 -3.66 -2.06
C ALA A 81 17.98 -4.34 -2.68
N TYR A 82 18.16 -4.25 -4.00
CA TYR A 82 19.34 -4.82 -4.66
C TYR A 82 20.63 -4.02 -4.40
N MET A 83 20.52 -2.74 -4.07
CA MET A 83 21.67 -1.91 -3.67
C MET A 83 21.98 -2.02 -2.17
N ALA A 84 21.02 -2.47 -1.35
CA ALA A 84 21.18 -2.57 0.10
C ALA A 84 22.23 -3.63 0.48
N THR A 85 23.24 -3.18 1.23
CA THR A 85 24.27 -4.07 1.79
C THR A 85 23.84 -4.69 3.11
N ASP A 86 22.96 -4.03 3.86
CA ASP A 86 22.36 -4.58 5.07
C ASP A 86 21.25 -5.58 4.73
N ALA A 87 21.18 -6.68 5.48
CA ALA A 87 20.26 -7.78 5.19
C ALA A 87 18.81 -7.46 5.59
N GLU A 88 18.61 -6.78 6.72
CA GLU A 88 17.29 -6.44 7.23
C GLU A 88 16.67 -5.33 6.37
N VAL A 89 17.45 -4.32 5.99
CA VAL A 89 17.01 -3.28 5.04
C VAL A 89 16.56 -3.90 3.72
N ARG A 90 17.33 -4.84 3.18
CA ARG A 90 16.97 -5.54 1.93
C ARG A 90 15.67 -6.32 2.07
N GLU A 91 15.51 -7.07 3.16
CA GLU A 91 14.29 -7.86 3.42
C GLU A 91 13.07 -6.95 3.53
N GLN A 92 13.14 -5.88 4.33
CA GLN A 92 12.03 -4.96 4.52
C GLN A 92 11.64 -4.22 3.23
N LEU A 93 12.61 -3.80 2.41
CA LEU A 93 12.32 -3.19 1.11
C LEU A 93 11.64 -4.18 0.15
N MET A 94 12.05 -5.45 0.14
CA MET A 94 11.40 -6.47 -0.68
C MET A 94 9.97 -6.76 -0.21
N ASP A 95 9.75 -6.84 1.11
CA ASP A 95 8.44 -7.05 1.69
C ASP A 95 7.48 -5.89 1.36
N GLN A 96 7.95 -4.65 1.48
CA GLN A 96 7.12 -3.49 1.12
C GLN A 96 6.87 -3.45 -0.39
N ALA A 97 7.86 -3.76 -1.25
CA ALA A 97 7.64 -3.85 -2.69
C ALA A 97 6.52 -4.84 -3.06
N VAL A 98 6.38 -5.96 -2.32
CA VAL A 98 5.26 -6.89 -2.52
C VAL A 98 3.94 -6.29 -2.03
N ASN A 99 3.95 -5.53 -0.94
CA ASN A 99 2.75 -4.83 -0.46
C ASN A 99 2.29 -3.76 -1.46
N GLU A 100 3.20 -3.01 -2.07
CA GLU A 100 2.85 -2.06 -3.14
C GLU A 100 2.26 -2.74 -4.39
N MET A 101 2.68 -3.97 -4.71
CA MET A 101 2.02 -4.75 -5.76
C MET A 101 0.56 -5.05 -5.42
N GLN A 102 0.23 -5.23 -4.13
CA GLN A 102 -1.15 -5.41 -3.68
C GLN A 102 -1.93 -4.10 -3.79
N HIS A 103 -1.35 -2.96 -3.36
CA HIS A 103 -1.94 -1.63 -3.51
C HIS A 103 -2.30 -1.33 -4.97
N LEU A 104 -1.35 -1.55 -5.88
CA LEU A 104 -1.53 -1.37 -7.32
C LEU A 104 -2.72 -2.21 -7.82
N GLY A 105 -2.77 -3.48 -7.41
CA GLY A 105 -3.87 -4.38 -7.74
C GLY A 105 -5.23 -3.87 -7.27
N TRP A 106 -5.35 -3.49 -6.00
CA TRP A 106 -6.61 -3.00 -5.43
C TRP A 106 -7.10 -1.72 -6.11
N LEU A 107 -6.19 -0.78 -6.41
CA LEU A 107 -6.51 0.45 -7.13
C LEU A 107 -6.95 0.14 -8.57
N ALA A 108 -6.21 -0.72 -9.28
CA ALA A 108 -6.54 -1.12 -10.65
C ALA A 108 -7.92 -1.81 -10.72
N GLU A 109 -8.21 -2.73 -9.80
CA GLU A 109 -9.52 -3.38 -9.70
C GLU A 109 -10.63 -2.35 -9.43
N LYS A 110 -10.39 -1.36 -8.56
CA LYS A 110 -11.37 -0.31 -8.29
C LYS A 110 -11.64 0.54 -9.53
N ILE A 111 -10.62 0.85 -10.33
CA ILE A 111 -10.78 1.59 -11.59
C ILE A 111 -11.66 0.82 -12.58
N ILE A 112 -11.48 -0.50 -12.67
CA ILE A 112 -12.30 -1.38 -13.52
C ILE A 112 -13.75 -1.44 -13.03
N ASP A 113 -13.97 -1.58 -11.72
CA ASP A 113 -15.31 -1.56 -11.11
C ASP A 113 -16.06 -0.24 -11.39
N LEU A 114 -15.34 0.86 -11.60
CA LEU A 114 -15.89 2.19 -11.93
C LEU A 114 -16.12 2.40 -13.44
N SER A 115 -15.95 1.37 -14.25
CA SER A 115 -16.01 1.42 -15.72
C SER A 115 -15.00 2.36 -16.35
N SER A 116 -13.77 2.27 -15.89
CA SER A 116 -12.59 2.89 -16.50
C SER A 116 -11.50 1.85 -16.78
N SER A 117 -10.31 2.29 -17.17
CA SER A 117 -9.14 1.45 -17.45
C SER A 117 -7.93 1.97 -16.67
N PRO A 118 -7.17 1.10 -15.97
CA PRO A 118 -5.98 1.50 -15.24
C PRO A 118 -4.85 1.87 -16.21
N ARG A 119 -4.11 2.91 -15.85
CA ARG A 119 -2.91 3.36 -16.55
C ARG A 119 -1.68 2.84 -15.82
N ILE A 120 -1.06 1.79 -16.37
CA ILE A 120 0.14 1.18 -15.82
C ILE A 120 1.37 1.90 -16.39
N GLU A 121 1.69 3.05 -15.81
CA GLU A 121 2.86 3.86 -16.13
C GLU A 121 3.57 4.23 -14.82
N HIS A 122 4.88 4.49 -14.87
CA HIS A 122 5.64 4.94 -13.71
C HIS A 122 6.28 6.31 -13.99
N THR A 123 6.70 7.00 -12.94
CA THR A 123 7.48 8.24 -13.04
C THR A 123 8.97 7.96 -12.81
N ASP A 124 9.76 9.01 -12.58
CA ASP A 124 11.18 8.85 -12.26
C ASP A 124 11.34 8.07 -10.96
N VAL A 125 12.20 7.05 -11.01
CA VAL A 125 12.55 6.19 -9.88
C VAL A 125 13.77 6.78 -9.19
N ASP A 126 13.77 6.92 -7.85
CA ASP A 126 14.98 7.28 -7.12
C ASP A 126 16.01 6.14 -7.27
N GLN A 127 17.22 6.49 -7.72
CA GLN A 127 18.31 5.55 -7.97
C GLN A 127 19.49 5.75 -7.03
N SER A 128 19.24 6.31 -5.84
CA SER A 128 20.24 6.41 -4.79
C SER A 128 20.81 5.03 -4.45
N ARG A 129 22.10 4.98 -4.13
CA ARG A 129 22.80 3.71 -3.82
C ARG A 129 23.34 3.66 -2.40
N GLU A 130 23.35 4.80 -1.71
CA GLU A 130 23.75 4.89 -0.32
C GLU A 130 22.54 4.62 0.58
N MET A 131 22.59 3.64 1.48
CA MET A 131 21.43 3.17 2.26
C MET A 131 20.69 4.26 3.01
N VAL A 132 21.41 5.23 3.59
CA VAL A 132 20.78 6.38 4.27
C VAL A 132 19.96 7.22 3.29
N GLN A 133 20.47 7.43 2.07
CA GLN A 133 19.77 8.22 1.04
C GLN A 133 18.57 7.46 0.48
N MET A 134 18.69 6.14 0.31
CA MET A 134 17.59 5.26 -0.12
C MET A 134 16.42 5.36 0.87
N LEU A 135 16.67 5.05 2.15
CA LEU A 135 15.63 5.11 3.19
C LEU A 135 15.08 6.53 3.36
N ASP A 136 15.91 7.56 3.31
CA ASP A 136 15.43 8.95 3.35
C ASP A 136 14.50 9.26 2.15
N ALA A 137 14.77 8.71 0.95
CA ALA A 137 13.91 8.88 -0.21
C ALA A 137 12.59 8.12 -0.08
N ASP A 138 12.66 6.88 0.39
CA ASP A 138 11.50 6.01 0.62
C ASP A 138 10.58 6.60 1.71
N ILE A 139 11.12 7.04 2.85
CA ILE A 139 10.32 7.71 3.90
C ILE A 139 9.63 8.97 3.37
N ARG A 140 10.30 9.77 2.53
CA ARG A 140 9.69 10.97 1.94
C ARG A 140 8.54 10.65 1.00
N ILE A 141 8.69 9.59 0.19
CA ILE A 141 7.67 9.21 -0.79
C ILE A 141 6.43 8.69 -0.06
N GLU A 142 6.63 7.85 0.96
CA GLU A 142 5.58 7.29 1.83
C GLU A 142 4.75 8.36 2.54
N ASN A 143 5.42 9.29 3.24
CA ASN A 143 4.72 10.37 3.94
C ASN A 143 3.91 11.26 2.99
N ARG A 144 4.42 11.47 1.77
CA ARG A 144 3.74 12.28 0.75
C ARG A 144 2.48 11.58 0.24
N VAL A 145 2.57 10.28 -0.04
CA VAL A 145 1.41 9.53 -0.56
C VAL A 145 0.36 9.34 0.53
N ALA A 146 0.77 9.06 1.77
CA ALA A 146 -0.15 8.98 2.91
C ALA A 146 -0.95 10.29 3.05
N GLN A 147 -0.27 11.44 2.97
CA GLN A 147 -0.95 12.74 3.01
C GLN A 147 -1.87 12.96 1.80
N ALA A 148 -1.45 12.57 0.59
CA ALA A 148 -2.27 12.70 -0.61
C ALA A 148 -3.55 11.86 -0.54
N TYR A 149 -3.47 10.62 -0.04
CA TYR A 149 -4.65 9.78 0.20
C TYR A 149 -5.53 10.34 1.30
N ASP A 150 -4.96 10.83 2.39
CA ASP A 150 -5.70 11.48 3.46
C ASP A 150 -6.51 12.69 2.95
N ASP A 151 -5.92 13.54 2.12
CA ASP A 151 -6.62 14.65 1.47
C ASP A 151 -7.69 14.17 0.50
N ALA A 152 -7.41 13.15 -0.31
CA ALA A 152 -8.39 12.56 -1.22
C ALA A 152 -9.60 11.99 -0.47
N THR A 153 -9.41 11.36 0.70
CA THR A 153 -10.52 10.81 1.50
C THR A 153 -11.48 11.89 2.02
N ARG A 154 -11.01 13.13 2.18
CA ARG A 154 -11.83 14.29 2.57
C ARG A 154 -12.61 14.89 1.41
N GLU A 155 -12.07 14.76 0.20
CA GLU A 155 -12.65 15.32 -1.02
C GLU A 155 -13.68 14.38 -1.67
N LEU A 156 -13.38 13.08 -1.70
CA LEU A 156 -14.15 12.09 -2.44
C LEU A 156 -15.41 11.65 -1.67
N GLY A 157 -16.52 11.51 -2.40
CA GLY A 157 -17.82 11.12 -1.81
C GLY A 157 -18.15 9.62 -1.88
N ASP A 158 -17.39 8.83 -2.63
CA ASP A 158 -17.63 7.38 -2.75
C ASP A 158 -17.03 6.65 -1.55
N SER A 159 -17.90 6.14 -0.66
CA SER A 159 -17.48 5.50 0.59
C SER A 159 -16.56 4.31 0.39
N ARG A 160 -16.73 3.54 -0.69
CA ARG A 160 -15.88 2.37 -0.99
C ARG A 160 -14.50 2.79 -1.46
N VAL A 161 -14.41 3.90 -2.18
CA VAL A 161 -13.12 4.49 -2.56
C VAL A 161 -12.43 5.09 -1.34
N VAL A 162 -13.18 5.81 -0.50
CA VAL A 162 -12.66 6.38 0.76
C VAL A 162 -12.09 5.29 1.68
N GLU A 163 -12.78 4.16 1.80
CA GLU A 163 -12.32 3.01 2.59
C GLU A 163 -11.03 2.42 2.01
N LEU A 164 -10.98 2.20 0.69
CA LEU A 164 -9.77 1.70 0.02
C LEU A 164 -8.57 2.63 0.21
N LEU A 165 -8.73 3.93 -0.05
CA LEU A 165 -7.65 4.91 0.10
C LEU A 165 -7.23 5.07 1.56
N SER A 166 -8.16 4.97 2.51
CA SER A 166 -7.84 4.99 3.94
C SER A 166 -6.98 3.80 4.34
N ARG A 167 -7.30 2.61 3.82
CA ARG A 167 -6.52 1.41 4.08
C ARG A 167 -5.11 1.53 3.51
N ILE A 168 -4.97 1.94 2.25
CA ILE A 168 -3.65 2.11 1.61
C ILE A 168 -2.83 3.14 2.41
N ARG A 169 -3.39 4.33 2.68
CA ARG A 169 -2.75 5.35 3.55
C ARG A 169 -2.20 4.79 4.86
N ASP A 170 -2.97 3.94 5.53
CA ASP A 170 -2.56 3.37 6.81
C ASP A 170 -1.38 2.38 6.64
N GLN A 171 -1.28 1.70 5.49
CA GLN A 171 -0.12 0.89 5.09
C GLN A 171 1.10 1.78 4.76
N GLU A 172 0.93 2.87 4.01
CA GLU A 172 2.02 3.84 3.72
C GLU A 172 2.61 4.45 5.00
N THR A 173 1.74 4.75 5.96
CA THR A 173 2.17 5.26 7.27
C THR A 173 2.99 4.21 8.00
N TYR A 174 2.60 2.93 7.93
CA TYR A 174 3.36 1.83 8.50
C TYR A 174 4.71 1.63 7.81
N HIS A 175 4.78 1.73 6.47
CA HIS A 175 6.03 1.65 5.71
C HIS A 175 7.00 2.75 6.13
N ALA A 176 6.51 4.00 6.21
CA ALA A 176 7.31 5.13 6.69
C ALA A 176 7.88 4.87 8.10
N GLU A 177 7.09 4.31 9.02
CA GLU A 177 7.55 3.96 10.36
C GLU A 177 8.64 2.87 10.34
N VAL A 178 8.45 1.81 9.53
CA VAL A 178 9.45 0.74 9.37
C VAL A 178 10.76 1.29 8.82
N PHE A 179 10.71 2.07 7.74
CA PHE A 179 11.91 2.66 7.14
C PHE A 179 12.59 3.66 8.08
N GLN A 180 11.83 4.41 8.86
CA GLN A 180 12.39 5.31 9.87
C GLN A 180 13.12 4.55 10.98
N GLU A 181 12.58 3.43 11.43
CA GLU A 181 13.24 2.56 12.42
C GLU A 181 14.59 2.04 11.90
N LEU A 182 14.62 1.53 10.65
CA LEU A 182 15.85 1.07 10.00
C LEU A 182 16.88 2.20 9.84
N LEU A 183 16.42 3.38 9.43
CA LEU A 183 17.27 4.55 9.26
C LEU A 183 17.93 4.98 10.59
N ASP A 184 17.17 4.96 11.67
CA ASP A 184 17.67 5.30 13.01
C ASP A 184 18.69 4.28 13.51
N GLU A 185 18.50 3.00 13.21
CA GLU A 185 19.44 1.92 13.54
C GLU A 185 20.75 2.04 12.75
N LEU A 186 20.68 2.30 11.44
CA LEU A 186 21.86 2.56 10.61
C LEU A 186 22.66 3.77 11.08
N LYS A 187 22.00 4.82 11.57
CA LYS A 187 22.66 6.01 12.11
C LYS A 187 23.37 5.72 13.43
N LYS A 188 22.76 4.92 14.33
CA LYS A 188 23.37 4.52 15.61
C LYS A 188 24.59 3.61 15.43
N GLY A 189 24.59 2.74 14.42
CA GLY A 189 25.72 1.85 14.13
C GLY A 189 26.94 2.52 13.48
N ARG A 190 26.86 3.83 13.19
CA ARG A 190 27.95 4.63 12.62
C ARG A 190 28.74 5.45 13.64
N ASP A 191 28.28 5.50 14.90
CA ASP A 191 28.97 6.12 16.05
C ASP A 191 29.90 5.12 16.77
#